data_AF-X1P5B2-F1
#
_entry.id   AF-X1P5B2-F1
#
_cell.length_a   1.000
_cell.length_b   1.000
_cell.length_c   1.000
_cell.angle_alpha   90.00
_cell.angle_beta   90.00
_cell.angle_gamma   90.00
#
_symmetry.space_group_name_H-M   'P 1'
#
loop_
_entity.id
_entity.type
_entity.pdbx_description
1 polymer ?
#
loop_
_entity_poly.entity_id
_entity_poly.type
_entity_poly.pdbx_seq_one_letter_code
_entity_poly.pdbx_strand_id
1 'polypeptide(L)'
;DNNLNEMNERLEVSISSIDDIYREISSYQSQIEFSQQKIDDVLVRLDTINKIKKKYGKTLSEINNFLRSIKMELILIETRDEEVKKIRMRVAEVEQKITKQAEELSSQRRKAAVSLKKRILEILTQLGMKKADFEIRLTNKDIGENGKDDVEFYISTNPGEELKPLRKIASGGEISRITLSFKTLLSDVDRIPTIIFD
;
A
#
# COMPACT_ATOMS: atom_id res chain seq x y z
N ASP A 1 10.99 5.90 -110.29
CA ASP A 1 11.72 7.06 -109.73
C ASP A 1 12.32 6.60 -108.41
N ASN A 2 13.65 6.51 -108.31
CA ASN A 2 14.31 5.82 -107.19
C ASN A 2 14.03 6.49 -105.83
N ASN A 3 13.75 7.80 -105.83
CA ASN A 3 13.37 8.54 -104.62
C ASN A 3 12.03 8.05 -104.02
N LEU A 4 11.07 7.67 -104.86
CA LEU A 4 9.76 7.18 -104.41
C LEU A 4 9.86 5.78 -103.78
N ASN A 5 10.80 4.94 -104.26
CA ASN A 5 11.04 3.62 -103.68
C ASN A 5 11.69 3.72 -102.29
N GLU A 6 12.66 4.62 -102.11
CA GLU A 6 13.32 4.82 -100.80
C GLU A 6 12.35 5.36 -99.74
N MET A 7 11.41 6.23 -100.14
CA MET A 7 10.33 6.69 -99.25
C MET A 7 9.36 5.56 -98.89
N ASN A 8 9.05 4.66 -99.83
CA ASN A 8 8.17 3.52 -99.59
C ASN A 8 8.82 2.50 -98.64
N GLU A 9 10.11 2.19 -98.81
CA GLU A 9 10.87 1.34 -97.88
C GLU A 9 10.90 1.93 -96.46
N ARG A 10 11.14 3.24 -96.33
CA ARG A 10 11.08 3.91 -95.02
C ARG A 10 9.68 3.85 -94.40
N LEU A 11 8.63 3.90 -95.21
CA LEU A 11 7.25 3.77 -94.75
C LEU A 11 6.97 2.36 -94.24
N GLU A 12 7.41 1.32 -94.96
CA GLU A 12 7.28 -0.08 -94.55
C GLU A 12 8.02 -0.39 -93.24
N VAL A 13 9.24 0.15 -93.08
CA VAL A 13 10.01 0.04 -91.83
C VAL A 13 9.31 0.74 -90.68
N SER A 14 8.72 1.92 -90.93
CA SER A 14 7.98 2.67 -89.92
C SER A 14 6.69 1.96 -89.51
N ILE A 15 5.96 1.37 -90.46
CA ILE A 15 4.76 0.57 -90.20
C ILE A 15 5.12 -0.65 -89.34
N SER A 16 6.20 -1.36 -89.69
CA SER A 16 6.67 -2.52 -88.93
C SER A 16 7.05 -2.13 -87.50
N SER A 17 7.75 -1.00 -87.35
CA SER A 17 8.14 -0.47 -86.03
C SER A 17 6.93 -0.08 -85.17
N ILE A 18 5.88 0.49 -85.78
CA ILE A 18 4.63 0.81 -85.07
C ILE A 18 3.91 -0.46 -84.62
N ASP A 19 3.89 -1.50 -85.46
CA ASP A 19 3.25 -2.77 -85.13
C ASP A 19 4.00 -3.50 -84.00
N ASP A 20 5.32 -3.45 -84.00
CA ASP A 20 6.15 -3.97 -82.90
C ASP A 20 5.86 -3.25 -81.58
N ILE A 21 5.82 -1.90 -81.59
CA ILE A 21 5.46 -1.10 -80.41
C ILE A 21 4.05 -1.44 -79.93
N TYR A 22 3.09 -1.61 -80.83
CA TYR A 22 1.72 -1.99 -80.48
C TYR A 22 1.67 -3.36 -79.78
N ARG A 23 2.44 -4.35 -80.27
CA ARG A 23 2.54 -5.67 -79.65
C ARG A 23 3.19 -5.60 -78.27
N GLU A 24 4.24 -4.79 -78.10
CA GLU A 24 4.87 -4.57 -76.80
C GLU A 24 3.91 -3.94 -75.79
N ILE A 25 3.17 -2.90 -76.19
CA ILE A 25 2.17 -2.25 -75.33
C ILE A 25 1.05 -3.22 -74.96
N SER A 26 0.56 -4.02 -75.92
CA SER A 26 -0.48 -5.02 -75.68
C SER A 26 0.00 -6.13 -74.73
N SER A 27 1.23 -6.61 -74.92
CA SER A 27 1.87 -7.58 -74.04
C SER A 27 2.03 -7.02 -72.62
N TYR A 28 2.53 -5.79 -72.48
CA TYR A 28 2.64 -5.11 -71.20
C TYR A 28 1.28 -4.97 -70.52
N GLN A 29 0.24 -4.55 -71.24
CA GLN A 29 -1.12 -4.45 -70.72
C GLN A 29 -1.66 -5.80 -70.23
N SER A 30 -1.36 -6.89 -70.94
CA SER A 30 -1.77 -8.25 -70.55
C SER A 30 -1.07 -8.76 -69.29
N GLN A 31 0.11 -8.23 -68.95
CA GLN A 31 0.84 -8.57 -67.72
C GLN A 31 0.34 -7.81 -66.49
N ILE A 32 -0.46 -6.75 -66.67
CA ILE A 32 -1.03 -5.99 -65.56
C ILE A 32 -2.26 -6.74 -65.02
N GLU A 33 -2.05 -7.67 -64.11
CA GLU A 33 -3.13 -8.30 -63.34
C GLU A 33 -3.61 -7.38 -62.21
N PHE A 34 -4.67 -6.62 -62.46
CA PHE A 34 -5.46 -6.00 -61.39
C PHE A 34 -6.35 -7.06 -60.74
N SER A 35 -5.84 -7.75 -59.73
CA SER A 35 -6.68 -8.60 -58.87
C SER A 35 -7.51 -7.71 -57.96
N GLN A 36 -8.79 -7.53 -58.29
CA GLN A 36 -9.76 -6.83 -57.44
C GLN A 36 -9.74 -7.35 -56.00
N GLN A 37 -9.59 -8.67 -55.85
CA GLN A 37 -9.51 -9.35 -54.56
C GLN A 37 -8.31 -8.90 -53.71
N LYS A 38 -7.13 -8.73 -54.31
CA LYS A 38 -5.95 -8.19 -53.60
C LYS A 38 -6.17 -6.75 -53.14
N ILE A 39 -6.85 -5.93 -53.94
CA ILE A 39 -7.17 -4.55 -53.58
C ILE A 39 -8.13 -4.54 -52.38
N ASP A 40 -9.18 -5.36 -52.44
CA ASP A 40 -10.15 -5.49 -51.35
C ASP A 40 -9.49 -5.96 -50.05
N ASP A 41 -8.60 -6.96 -50.11
CA ASP A 41 -7.84 -7.45 -48.94
C ASP A 41 -6.95 -6.35 -48.32
N VAL A 42 -6.28 -5.55 -49.15
CA VAL A 42 -5.45 -4.43 -48.70
C VAL A 42 -6.31 -3.35 -48.05
N LEU A 43 -7.47 -3.02 -48.63
CA LEU A 43 -8.40 -2.05 -48.07
C LEU A 43 -8.96 -2.49 -46.71
N VAL A 44 -9.34 -3.76 -46.57
CA VAL A 44 -9.79 -4.35 -45.28
C VAL A 44 -8.69 -4.27 -44.23
N ARG A 45 -7.45 -4.61 -44.60
CA ARG A 45 -6.31 -4.52 -43.69
C ARG A 45 -6.03 -3.07 -43.27
N LEU A 46 -6.11 -2.13 -44.20
CA LEU A 46 -5.87 -0.71 -43.95
C LEU A 46 -6.96 -0.10 -43.03
N ASP A 47 -8.23 -0.45 -43.25
CA ASP A 47 -9.33 -0.06 -42.36
C ASP A 47 -9.13 -0.61 -40.94
N THR A 48 -8.73 -1.87 -40.82
CA THR A 48 -8.42 -2.51 -39.53
C THR A 48 -7.31 -1.75 -38.79
N ILE A 49 -6.22 -1.43 -39.49
CA ILE A 49 -5.11 -0.64 -38.92
C ILE A 49 -5.60 0.75 -38.48
N ASN A 50 -6.41 1.42 -39.29
CA ASN A 50 -6.94 2.74 -38.96
C ASN A 50 -7.86 2.71 -37.73
N LYS A 51 -8.71 1.69 -37.59
CA LYS A 51 -9.55 1.48 -36.40
C LYS A 51 -8.71 1.31 -35.14
N ILE A 52 -7.66 0.48 -35.19
CA ILE A 52 -6.72 0.29 -34.08
C ILE A 52 -6.02 1.61 -33.75
N LYS A 53 -5.52 2.32 -34.75
CA LYS A 53 -4.82 3.60 -34.55
C LYS A 53 -5.71 4.67 -33.92
N LYS A 54 -6.97 4.76 -34.37
CA LYS A 54 -7.95 5.70 -33.84
C LYS A 54 -8.28 5.43 -32.36
N LYS A 55 -8.30 4.16 -31.94
CA LYS A 55 -8.71 3.76 -30.60
C LYS A 55 -7.55 3.68 -29.59
N TYR A 56 -6.35 3.34 -30.04
CA TYR A 56 -5.25 2.93 -29.16
C TYR A 56 -3.92 3.67 -29.37
N GLY A 57 -3.81 4.54 -30.38
CA GLY A 57 -2.61 5.37 -30.59
C GLY A 57 -2.27 5.58 -32.05
N LYS A 58 -1.68 6.74 -32.38
CA LYS A 58 -1.31 7.09 -33.75
C LYS A 58 -0.08 6.34 -34.24
N THR A 59 0.75 5.83 -33.32
CA THR A 59 1.98 5.08 -33.62
C THR A 59 1.92 3.66 -33.07
N LEU A 60 2.70 2.76 -33.67
CA LEU A 60 2.82 1.37 -33.18
C LEU A 60 3.36 1.34 -31.73
N SER A 61 4.22 2.29 -31.38
CA SER A 61 4.75 2.44 -30.02
C SER A 61 3.64 2.77 -29.02
N GLU A 62 2.79 3.77 -29.33
CA GLU A 62 1.64 4.14 -28.49
C GLU A 62 0.68 2.95 -28.30
N ILE A 63 0.33 2.25 -29.38
CA ILE A 63 -0.56 1.08 -29.32
C ILE A 63 0.02 -0.02 -28.43
N ASN A 64 1.32 -0.32 -28.56
CA ASN A 64 1.98 -1.33 -27.73
C ASN A 64 2.09 -0.91 -26.26
N ASN A 65 2.27 0.39 -25.98
CA ASN A 65 2.28 0.90 -24.62
C ASN A 65 0.89 0.82 -23.99
N PHE A 66 -0.16 1.16 -24.74
CA PHE A 66 -1.55 1.00 -24.30
C PHE A 66 -1.93 -0.46 -24.06
N LEU A 67 -1.49 -1.37 -24.94
CA LEU A 67 -1.68 -2.82 -24.73
C LEU A 67 -1.00 -3.29 -23.44
N ARG A 68 0.22 -2.81 -23.18
CA ARG A 68 0.96 -3.14 -21.94
C ARG A 68 0.25 -2.61 -20.71
N SER A 69 -0.25 -1.37 -20.72
CA SER A 69 -0.96 -0.80 -19.58
C SER A 69 -2.25 -1.56 -19.28
N ILE A 70 -3.05 -1.88 -20.30
CA ILE A 70 -4.29 -2.66 -20.10
C ILE A 70 -3.99 -4.07 -19.61
N LYS A 71 -2.95 -4.74 -20.14
CA LYS A 71 -2.58 -6.07 -19.65
C LYS A 71 -2.20 -6.04 -18.18
N MET A 72 -1.44 -5.02 -17.74
CA MET A 72 -1.10 -4.87 -16.33
C MET A 72 -2.35 -4.60 -15.47
N GLU A 73 -3.26 -3.75 -15.94
CA GLU A 73 -4.51 -3.46 -15.24
C GLU A 73 -5.42 -4.70 -15.15
N LEU A 74 -5.51 -5.49 -16.23
CA LEU A 74 -6.27 -6.73 -16.26
C LEU A 74 -5.71 -7.75 -15.26
N ILE A 75 -4.39 -7.95 -15.24
CA ILE A 75 -3.73 -8.83 -14.26
C ILE A 75 -4.03 -8.36 -12.84
N LEU A 76 -3.95 -7.05 -12.59
CA LEU A 76 -4.26 -6.50 -11.26
C LEU A 76 -5.70 -6.80 -10.86
N ILE A 77 -6.67 -6.65 -11.76
CA ILE A 77 -8.07 -6.96 -11.51
C ILE A 77 -8.27 -8.45 -11.25
N GLU A 78 -7.68 -9.31 -12.07
CA GLU A 78 -7.80 -10.78 -11.95
C GLU A 78 -7.19 -11.31 -10.64
N THR A 79 -6.06 -10.73 -10.21
CA THR A 79 -5.34 -11.14 -8.99
C THR A 79 -5.80 -10.42 -7.73
N ARG A 80 -6.66 -9.41 -7.84
CA ARG A 80 -7.06 -8.52 -6.73
C ARG A 80 -7.64 -9.30 -5.56
N ASP A 81 -8.52 -10.26 -5.84
CA ASP A 81 -9.20 -11.02 -4.79
C ASP A 81 -8.23 -11.94 -4.02
N GLU A 82 -7.23 -12.49 -4.72
CA GLU A 82 -6.18 -13.28 -4.08
C GLU A 82 -5.29 -12.41 -3.18
N GLU A 83 -4.90 -11.22 -3.65
CA GLU A 83 -4.12 -10.27 -2.85
C GLU A 83 -4.90 -9.78 -1.62
N VAL A 84 -6.19 -9.46 -1.78
CA VAL A 84 -7.06 -9.11 -0.64
C VAL A 84 -7.14 -10.26 0.36
N LYS A 85 -7.27 -11.50 -0.12
CA LYS A 85 -7.30 -12.68 0.75
C LYS A 85 -5.99 -12.86 1.51
N LYS A 86 -4.83 -12.72 0.85
CA LYS A 86 -3.50 -12.77 1.49
C LYS A 86 -3.33 -11.68 2.55
N ILE A 87 -3.72 -10.45 2.25
CA ILE A 87 -3.65 -9.33 3.20
C ILE A 87 -4.53 -9.60 4.41
N ARG A 88 -5.78 -10.05 4.22
CA ARG A 88 -6.69 -10.41 5.32
C ARG A 88 -6.13 -11.52 6.22
N MET A 89 -5.53 -12.55 5.63
CA MET A 89 -4.86 -13.60 6.40
C MET A 89 -3.72 -13.04 7.25
N ARG A 90 -2.91 -12.14 6.68
CA ARG A 90 -1.80 -11.50 7.39
C ARG A 90 -2.28 -10.58 8.51
N VAL A 91 -3.37 -9.85 8.30
CA VAL A 91 -4.01 -9.04 9.35
C VAL A 91 -4.44 -9.93 10.50
N ALA A 92 -5.18 -11.02 10.23
CA ALA A 92 -5.63 -11.95 11.27
C ALA A 92 -4.45 -12.58 12.05
N GLU A 93 -3.36 -12.93 11.36
CA GLU A 93 -2.15 -13.45 12.01
C GLU A 93 -1.50 -12.41 12.95
N VAL A 94 -1.40 -11.15 12.50
CA VAL A 94 -0.84 -10.06 13.30
C VAL A 94 -1.75 -9.73 14.48
N GLU A 95 -3.07 -9.71 14.29
CA GLU A 95 -4.06 -9.51 15.35
C GLU A 95 -3.96 -10.60 16.44
N GLN A 96 -3.75 -11.85 16.05
CA GLN A 96 -3.54 -12.93 17.02
C GLN A 96 -2.24 -12.73 17.81
N LYS A 97 -1.15 -12.34 17.14
CA LYS A 97 0.14 -12.07 17.79
C LYS A 97 0.05 -10.91 18.77
N ILE A 98 -0.52 -9.78 18.36
CA ILE A 98 -0.62 -8.58 19.22
C ILE A 98 -1.54 -8.84 20.42
N THR A 99 -2.62 -9.60 20.24
CA THR A 99 -3.54 -9.97 21.33
C THR A 99 -2.82 -10.81 22.38
N LYS A 100 -2.05 -11.82 21.96
CA LYS A 100 -1.27 -12.68 22.87
C LYS A 100 -0.21 -11.87 23.64
N GLN A 101 0.50 -10.98 22.96
CA GLN A 101 1.50 -10.10 23.60
C GLN A 101 0.86 -9.12 24.58
N ALA A 102 -0.30 -8.54 24.23
CA ALA A 102 -1.04 -7.66 25.11
C ALA A 102 -1.57 -8.38 26.36
N GLU A 103 -1.99 -9.64 26.23
CA GLU A 103 -2.36 -10.50 27.36
C GLU A 103 -1.19 -10.81 28.29
N GLU A 104 -0.04 -11.15 27.72
CA GLU A 104 1.16 -11.42 28.48
C GLU A 104 1.59 -10.17 29.27
N LEU A 105 1.61 -9.00 28.62
CA LEU A 105 1.91 -7.72 29.26
C LEU A 105 0.92 -7.41 30.40
N SER A 106 -0.38 -7.60 30.17
CA SER A 106 -1.42 -7.41 31.19
C SER A 106 -1.22 -8.34 32.39
N SER A 107 -0.88 -9.60 32.15
CA SER A 107 -0.58 -10.57 33.22
C SER A 107 0.64 -10.14 34.05
N GLN A 108 1.72 -9.70 33.39
CA GLN A 108 2.91 -9.20 34.07
C GLN A 108 2.61 -7.93 34.89
N ARG A 109 1.80 -7.01 34.35
CA ARG A 109 1.36 -5.81 35.06
C ARG A 109 0.53 -6.13 36.29
N ARG A 110 -0.39 -7.10 36.24
CA ARG A 110 -1.17 -7.54 37.40
C ARG A 110 -0.26 -8.10 38.50
N LYS A 111 0.74 -8.91 38.15
CA LYS A 111 1.73 -9.43 39.11
C LYS A 111 2.57 -8.30 39.72
N ALA A 112 3.07 -7.39 38.89
CA ALA A 112 3.83 -6.23 39.34
C ALA A 112 3.00 -5.32 40.25
N ALA A 113 1.72 -5.13 39.94
CA ALA A 113 0.80 -4.32 40.72
C ALA A 113 0.63 -4.85 42.16
N VAL A 114 0.48 -6.16 42.34
CA VAL A 114 0.40 -6.78 43.68
C VAL A 114 1.69 -6.56 44.48
N SER A 115 2.85 -6.78 43.85
CA SER A 115 4.15 -6.54 44.49
C SER A 115 4.37 -5.06 44.84
N LEU A 116 4.00 -4.16 43.92
CA LEU A 116 4.13 -2.72 44.10
C LEU A 116 3.22 -2.21 45.21
N LYS A 117 1.96 -2.66 45.26
CA LYS A 117 1.01 -2.34 46.34
C LYS A 117 1.61 -2.67 47.71
N LYS A 118 2.14 -3.88 47.88
CA LYS A 118 2.71 -4.31 49.16
C LYS A 118 3.86 -3.42 49.61
N ARG A 119 4.83 -3.17 48.73
CA ARG A 119 6.01 -2.35 49.03
C ARG A 119 5.65 -0.89 49.31
N ILE A 120 4.71 -0.31 48.56
CA ILE A 120 4.24 1.06 48.82
C ILE A 120 3.61 1.15 50.21
N LEU A 121 2.75 0.20 50.58
CA LEU A 121 2.13 0.19 51.92
C LEU A 121 3.15 0.05 53.06
N GLU A 122 4.19 -0.76 52.87
CA GLU A 122 5.30 -0.89 53.82
C GLU A 122 6.01 0.46 54.04
N ILE A 123 6.34 1.18 52.96
CA ILE A 123 7.01 2.49 53.04
C ILE A 123 6.08 3.54 53.64
N LEU A 124 4.81 3.59 53.22
CA LEU A 124 3.83 4.54 53.77
C LEU A 124 3.64 4.33 55.28
N THR A 125 3.68 3.08 55.75
CA THR A 125 3.63 2.76 57.18
C THR A 125 4.82 3.33 57.94
N GLN A 126 6.03 3.26 57.36
CA GLN A 126 7.26 3.85 57.93
C GLN A 126 7.20 5.39 57.94
N LEU A 127 6.56 5.99 56.94
CA LEU A 127 6.33 7.45 56.85
C LEU A 127 5.16 7.95 57.72
N GLY A 128 4.67 7.13 58.65
CA GLY A 128 3.64 7.50 59.62
C GLY A 128 2.19 7.32 59.15
N MET A 129 1.97 6.82 57.93
CA MET A 129 0.63 6.55 57.36
C MET A 129 0.19 5.09 57.60
N LYS A 130 0.18 4.65 58.87
CA LYS A 130 -0.04 3.24 59.25
C LYS A 130 -1.39 2.64 58.85
N LYS A 131 -2.36 3.48 58.53
CA LYS A 131 -3.75 3.10 58.23
C LYS A 131 -4.14 3.44 56.79
N ALA A 132 -3.17 3.78 55.95
CA ALA A 132 -3.41 4.02 54.54
C ALA A 132 -3.67 2.69 53.80
N ASP A 133 -4.55 2.72 52.80
CA ASP A 133 -4.73 1.64 51.83
C ASP A 133 -4.41 2.16 50.43
N PHE A 134 -3.93 1.27 49.57
CA PHE A 134 -3.46 1.59 48.23
C PHE A 134 -3.89 0.49 47.27
N GLU A 135 -4.41 0.86 46.11
CA GLU A 135 -4.87 -0.07 45.10
C GLU A 135 -4.43 0.39 43.71
N ILE A 136 -4.04 -0.58 42.87
CA ILE A 136 -3.73 -0.33 41.48
C ILE A 136 -4.82 -1.00 40.66
N ARG A 137 -5.63 -0.20 39.96
CA ARG A 137 -6.71 -0.71 39.12
C ARG A 137 -6.24 -0.77 37.68
N LEU A 138 -6.45 -1.94 37.06
CA LEU A 138 -6.16 -2.17 35.65
C LEU A 138 -7.48 -2.45 34.93
N THR A 139 -7.91 -1.52 34.08
CA THR A 139 -9.10 -1.65 33.24
C THR A 139 -8.70 -1.99 31.81
N ASN A 140 -9.50 -2.81 31.14
CA ASN A 140 -9.22 -3.15 29.74
C ASN A 140 -9.54 -1.97 28.83
N LYS A 141 -8.67 -1.72 27.86
CA LYS A 141 -8.87 -0.78 26.76
C LYS A 141 -8.46 -1.43 25.44
N ASP A 142 -8.73 -0.73 24.35
CA ASP A 142 -8.24 -1.13 23.03
C ASP A 142 -6.71 -1.23 23.02
N ILE A 143 -6.19 -2.21 22.28
CA ILE A 143 -4.75 -2.45 22.17
C ILE A 143 -4.11 -1.25 21.47
N GLY A 144 -3.36 -0.47 22.25
CA GLY A 144 -2.54 0.62 21.73
C GLY A 144 -1.05 0.33 21.91
N GLU A 145 -0.22 1.36 21.67
CA GLU A 145 1.24 1.30 21.86
C GLU A 145 1.63 0.86 23.28
N ASN A 146 0.79 1.19 24.27
CA ASN A 146 1.00 0.85 25.68
C ASN A 146 0.27 -0.44 26.11
N GLY A 147 -0.15 -1.29 25.17
CA GLY A 147 -0.91 -2.50 25.44
C GLY A 147 -2.39 -2.24 25.75
N LYS A 148 -3.05 -3.23 26.38
CA LYS A 148 -4.51 -3.27 26.57
C LYS A 148 -5.00 -2.88 27.96
N ASP A 149 -4.13 -2.36 28.82
CA ASP A 149 -4.51 -1.92 30.16
C ASP A 149 -4.45 -0.40 30.25
N ASP A 150 -5.48 0.18 30.85
CA ASP A 150 -5.41 1.50 31.46
C ASP A 150 -5.15 1.32 32.96
N VAL A 151 -4.15 2.04 33.48
CA VAL A 151 -3.63 1.83 34.84
C VAL A 151 -3.89 3.09 35.65
N GLU A 152 -4.63 2.95 36.75
CA GLU A 152 -4.94 4.04 37.65
C GLU A 152 -4.60 3.67 39.10
N PHE A 153 -3.96 4.61 39.80
CA PHE A 153 -3.56 4.45 41.20
C PHE A 153 -4.59 5.08 42.14
N TYR A 154 -5.01 4.30 43.13
CA TYR A 154 -5.98 4.67 44.14
C TYR A 154 -5.36 4.59 45.52
N ILE A 155 -5.75 5.51 46.40
CA ILE A 155 -5.27 5.53 47.78
C ILE A 155 -6.32 6.10 48.73
N SER A 156 -6.23 5.67 49.98
CA SER A 156 -6.98 6.18 51.12
C SER A 156 -5.98 6.42 52.24
N THR A 157 -5.94 7.62 52.82
CA THR A 157 -4.96 7.98 53.86
C THR A 157 -5.46 7.70 55.28
N ASN A 158 -6.78 7.61 55.45
CA ASN A 158 -7.46 7.38 56.72
C ASN A 158 -8.33 6.12 56.66
N PRO A 159 -8.39 5.32 57.74
CA PRO A 159 -9.23 4.14 57.77
C PRO A 159 -10.70 4.54 57.74
N GLY A 160 -11.47 3.94 56.83
CA GLY A 160 -12.88 4.24 56.62
C GLY A 160 -13.16 5.25 55.50
N GLU A 161 -12.12 5.91 54.95
CA GLU A 161 -12.27 6.68 53.72
C GLU A 161 -12.21 5.78 52.48
N GLU A 162 -13.06 6.09 51.50
CA GLU A 162 -13.06 5.43 50.20
C GLU A 162 -11.74 5.67 49.46
N LEU A 163 -11.25 4.62 48.78
CA LEU A 163 -10.13 4.72 47.85
C LEU A 163 -10.45 5.73 46.74
N LYS A 164 -9.65 6.79 46.64
CA LYS A 164 -9.79 7.82 45.61
C LYS A 164 -8.60 7.78 44.64
N PRO A 165 -8.79 8.19 43.37
CA PRO A 165 -7.67 8.39 42.47
C PRO A 165 -6.62 9.30 43.09
N LEU A 166 -5.34 8.96 42.92
CA LEU A 166 -4.20 9.72 43.47
C LEU A 166 -4.27 11.23 43.12
N ARG A 167 -4.79 11.56 41.93
CA ARG A 167 -4.97 12.94 41.45
C ARG A 167 -5.98 13.76 42.27
N LYS A 168 -6.87 13.12 43.03
CA LYS A 168 -7.96 13.76 43.80
C LYS A 168 -7.61 13.96 45.29
N ILE A 169 -6.38 13.71 45.71
CA ILE A 169 -5.95 13.94 47.10
C ILE A 169 -5.77 15.45 47.33
N ALA A 170 -6.28 15.95 48.46
CA ALA A 170 -6.37 17.37 48.73
C ALA A 170 -5.24 17.93 49.61
N SER A 171 -4.53 17.09 50.39
CA SER A 171 -3.50 17.56 51.32
C SER A 171 -2.10 17.51 50.70
N GLY A 172 -1.44 18.67 50.58
CA GLY A 172 -0.09 18.78 50.02
C GLY A 172 0.93 17.89 50.75
N GLY A 173 0.88 17.84 52.09
CA GLY A 173 1.77 17.00 52.88
C GLY A 173 1.53 15.50 52.73
N GLU A 174 0.33 15.08 52.36
CA GLU A 174 0.05 13.67 52.05
C GLU A 174 0.62 13.30 50.68
N ILE A 175 0.46 14.18 49.68
CA ILE A 175 1.02 14.00 48.34
C ILE A 175 2.55 13.92 48.40
N SER A 176 3.23 14.76 49.19
CA SER A 176 4.70 14.71 49.31
C SER A 176 5.17 13.38 49.91
N ARG A 177 4.49 12.87 50.94
CA ARG A 177 4.82 11.54 51.53
C ARG A 177 4.56 10.39 50.57
N ILE A 178 3.48 10.44 49.79
CA ILE A 178 3.17 9.42 48.77
C ILE A 178 4.21 9.49 47.63
N THR A 179 4.54 10.68 47.16
CA THR A 179 5.54 10.86 46.10
C THR A 179 6.92 10.37 46.55
N LEU A 180 7.28 10.64 47.81
CA LEU A 180 8.50 10.12 48.43
C LEU A 180 8.50 8.59 48.47
N SER A 181 7.36 7.95 48.78
CA SER A 181 7.29 6.47 48.80
C SER A 181 7.50 5.86 47.42
N PHE A 182 6.89 6.44 46.39
CA PHE A 182 7.13 6.04 45.00
C PHE A 182 8.59 6.26 44.60
N LYS A 183 9.19 7.41 44.91
CA LYS A 183 10.58 7.70 44.56
C LYS A 183 11.59 6.83 45.31
N THR A 184 11.33 6.52 46.58
CA THR A 184 12.17 5.60 47.37
C THR A 184 12.10 4.18 46.82
N LEU A 185 10.93 3.76 46.32
CA LEU A 185 10.77 2.44 45.72
C LEU A 185 11.40 2.36 44.32
N LEU A 186 11.34 3.47 43.58
CA LEU A 186 11.87 3.58 42.23
C LEU A 186 13.35 3.99 42.20
N SER A 187 13.99 4.33 43.33
CA SER A 187 15.38 4.83 43.34
C SER A 187 16.40 3.83 42.79
N ASP A 188 16.08 2.53 42.85
CA ASP A 188 16.90 1.47 42.26
C ASP A 188 16.83 1.45 40.72
N VAL A 189 15.80 2.08 40.14
CA VAL A 189 15.49 2.11 38.70
C VAL A 189 15.66 3.50 38.09
N ASP A 190 15.30 4.56 38.84
CA ASP A 190 15.37 5.97 38.46
C ASP A 190 16.73 6.55 38.86
N ARG A 191 17.60 6.80 37.87
CA ARG A 191 18.90 7.45 38.07
C ARG A 191 18.78 8.98 38.15
N ILE A 192 17.98 9.49 39.08
CA ILE A 192 17.85 10.94 39.29
C ILE A 192 18.78 11.35 40.45
N PRO A 193 19.79 12.21 40.22
CA PRO A 193 20.83 12.49 41.22
C PRO A 193 20.37 13.33 42.41
N THR A 194 19.36 14.20 42.23
CA THR A 194 18.84 15.07 43.31
C THR A 194 17.35 15.30 43.12
N ILE A 195 16.58 15.22 44.21
CA ILE A 195 15.14 15.49 44.24
C ILE A 195 14.84 16.40 45.43
N ILE A 196 14.10 17.49 45.19
CA ILE A 196 13.62 18.41 46.22
C ILE A 196 12.12 18.14 46.40
N PHE A 197 11.70 17.98 47.65
CA PHE A 197 10.29 17.89 48.03
C PHE A 197 9.93 19.15 48.81
N ASP A 198 8.75 19.70 48.53
CA ASP A 198 8.10 20.76 49.31
C ASP A 198 7.11 20.14 50.31
#